data_AF-A0A7C5ZL71-F1
#
_entry.id   AF-A0A7C5ZL71-F1
#
_cell.length_a   1.000
_cell.length_b   1.000
_cell.length_c   1.000
_cell.angle_alpha   90.00
_cell.angle_beta   90.00
_cell.angle_gamma   90.00
#
_symmetry.space_group_name_H-M   'P 1'
#
loop_
_entity.id
_entity.type
_entity.pdbx_description
1 polymer ?
#
loop_
_entity_poly.entity_id
_entity_poly.type
_entity_poly.pdbx_seq_one_letter_code
_entity_poly.pdbx_strand_id
1 'polypeptide(L)'
;MELDAFTSRLGLGQGRIAPANATPGSGDHVFVLGEDEPGRFFELAPGDHAEVVQDTDLTDVTLVRAHLRLRVPASLPSTHGWEASIVVDGVKAARATCRAGRERLLTDLAANVSKLTGQHEVGVRLELVEA
;
A
#
# COMPACT_ATOMS: atom_id res chain seq x y z
N MET A 1 18.04 -13.26 6.85
CA MET A 1 17.03 -12.33 6.31
C MET A 1 17.69 -10.97 6.29
N GLU A 2 17.90 -10.41 5.10
CA GLU A 2 18.45 -9.07 4.95
C GLU A 2 17.31 -8.08 5.22
N LEU A 3 17.56 -7.05 6.04
CA LEU A 3 16.57 -6.03 6.34
C LEU A 3 16.58 -5.01 5.20
N ASP A 4 15.43 -4.73 4.62
CA ASP A 4 15.28 -3.84 3.47
C ASP A 4 14.50 -2.56 3.80
N ALA A 5 14.17 -1.79 2.75
CA ALA A 5 13.40 -0.56 2.84
C ALA A 5 12.02 -0.72 3.48
N PHE A 6 11.46 -1.94 3.52
CA PHE A 6 10.09 -2.23 3.92
C PHE A 6 9.98 -3.10 5.18
N THR A 7 11.08 -3.72 5.61
CA THR A 7 11.09 -4.68 6.73
C THR A 7 12.08 -4.32 7.85
N SER A 8 12.95 -3.32 7.65
CA SER A 8 13.96 -2.92 8.65
C SER A 8 13.41 -2.37 9.96
N ARG A 9 12.13 -1.96 10.00
CA ARG A 9 11.53 -1.24 11.14
C ARG A 9 10.08 -1.65 11.44
N LEU A 10 9.75 -2.92 11.24
CA LEU A 10 8.46 -3.48 11.61
C LEU A 10 8.12 -3.22 13.09
N GLY A 11 6.92 -2.70 13.34
CA GLY A 11 6.43 -2.37 14.68
C GLY A 11 6.90 -1.01 15.23
N LEU A 12 7.83 -0.32 14.55
CA LEU A 12 8.26 1.03 14.91
C LEU A 12 7.68 2.06 13.94
N GLY A 13 7.98 1.88 12.65
CA GLY A 13 7.58 2.80 11.58
C GLY A 13 6.88 2.11 10.41
N GLN A 14 6.85 0.77 10.43
CA GLN A 14 6.37 -0.08 9.35
C GLN A 14 5.45 -1.18 9.89
N GLY A 15 4.59 -1.72 9.03
CA GLY A 15 3.64 -2.76 9.41
C GLY A 15 2.49 -2.20 10.26
N ARG A 16 1.94 -3.03 11.15
CA ARG A 16 0.79 -2.65 11.97
C ARG A 16 1.24 -1.82 13.18
N ILE A 17 0.99 -0.51 13.15
CA ILE A 17 1.36 0.43 14.22
C ILE A 17 0.25 1.45 14.50
N ALA A 18 0.31 2.09 15.67
CA ALA A 18 -0.38 3.36 15.88
C ALA A 18 0.43 4.47 15.19
N PRO A 19 -0.07 5.07 14.10
CA PRO A 19 0.71 6.02 13.31
C PRO A 19 0.90 7.35 14.06
N ALA A 20 2.10 7.91 13.98
CA ALA A 20 2.39 9.23 14.54
C ALA A 20 2.08 10.36 13.54
N ASN A 21 2.18 10.07 12.23
CA ASN A 21 2.12 11.08 11.16
C ASN A 21 0.87 10.95 10.27
N ALA A 22 -0.13 10.18 10.70
CA ALA A 22 -1.40 10.04 10.02
C ALA A 22 -2.53 9.80 11.03
N THR A 23 -3.71 10.34 10.76
CA THR A 23 -4.93 9.91 11.47
C THR A 23 -5.41 8.58 10.89
N PRO A 24 -5.57 7.52 11.70
CA PRO A 24 -6.15 6.26 11.24
C PRO A 24 -7.54 6.47 10.63
N GLY A 25 -7.83 5.74 9.55
CA GLY A 25 -9.16 5.76 8.94
C GLY A 25 -10.23 5.01 9.74
N SER A 26 -9.81 4.14 10.66
CA SER A 26 -10.65 3.38 11.59
C SER A 26 -9.79 2.85 12.74
N GLY A 27 -10.33 2.84 13.97
CA GLY A 27 -9.61 2.40 15.17
C GLY A 27 -8.33 3.21 15.45
N ASP A 28 -7.39 2.59 16.16
CA ASP A 28 -6.16 3.26 16.63
C ASP A 28 -4.91 2.89 15.81
N HIS A 29 -5.01 1.93 14.88
CA HIS A 29 -3.87 1.36 14.16
C HIS A 29 -4.07 1.40 12.65
N VAL A 30 -2.96 1.43 11.92
CA VAL A 30 -2.93 1.27 10.46
C VAL A 30 -1.86 0.25 10.07
N PHE A 31 -1.95 -0.28 8.85
CA PHE A 31 -0.84 -0.97 8.20
C PHE A 31 -0.04 0.02 7.37
N VAL A 32 1.18 0.34 7.80
CA VAL A 32 2.10 1.22 7.08
C VAL A 32 2.92 0.40 6.10
N LEU A 33 2.71 0.64 4.82
CA LEU A 33 3.54 0.16 3.72
C LEU A 33 4.54 1.27 3.40
N GLY A 34 5.83 1.01 3.55
CA GLY A 34 6.86 2.05 3.54
C GLY A 34 7.30 2.44 4.95
N GLU A 35 7.24 3.73 5.29
CA GLU A 35 7.69 4.26 6.59
C GLU A 35 6.80 5.45 7.01
N ASP A 36 6.42 5.51 8.29
CA ASP A 36 5.63 6.61 8.85
C ASP A 36 6.51 7.80 9.24
N GLU A 37 7.74 7.56 9.68
CA GLU A 37 8.69 8.58 10.08
C GLU A 37 9.48 9.16 8.88
N PRO A 38 9.52 10.49 8.70
CA PRO A 38 10.35 11.08 7.65
C PRO A 38 11.85 10.91 7.92
N GLY A 39 12.66 11.11 6.88
CA GLY A 39 14.13 11.20 7.00
C GLY A 39 14.88 9.88 6.79
N ARG A 40 14.20 8.84 6.27
CA ARG A 40 14.83 7.60 5.85
C ARG A 40 14.93 7.54 4.34
N PHE A 41 16.07 7.07 3.87
CA PHE A 41 16.40 6.98 2.47
C PHE A 41 16.87 5.55 2.18
N PHE A 42 16.36 5.00 1.09
CA PHE A 42 16.71 3.68 0.59
C PHE A 42 16.92 3.79 -0.91
N GLU A 43 17.81 2.96 -1.44
CA GLU A 43 17.95 2.78 -2.88
C GLU A 43 16.83 1.84 -3.33
N LEU A 44 15.99 2.30 -4.25
CA LEU A 44 14.85 1.57 -4.80
C LEU A 44 14.88 1.64 -6.32
N ALA A 45 14.43 0.57 -6.97
CA ALA A 45 14.21 0.49 -8.40
C ALA A 45 12.70 0.36 -8.70
N PRO A 46 12.25 0.73 -9.92
CA PRO A 46 10.90 0.41 -10.36
C PRO A 46 10.58 -1.08 -10.19
N GLY A 47 9.43 -1.39 -9.60
CA GLY A 47 8.98 -2.74 -9.25
C GLY A 47 9.21 -3.11 -7.78
N ASP A 48 10.08 -2.39 -7.06
CA ASP A 48 10.23 -2.55 -5.61
C ASP A 48 8.93 -2.16 -4.90
N HIS A 49 8.49 -3.01 -3.98
CA HIS A 49 7.20 -2.85 -3.32
C HIS A 49 7.17 -3.37 -1.89
N ALA A 50 6.25 -2.79 -1.11
CA ALA A 50 5.75 -3.34 0.13
C ALA A 50 4.32 -3.82 -0.08
N GLU A 51 3.98 -4.96 0.51
CA GLU A 51 2.67 -5.56 0.37
C GLU A 51 2.21 -6.20 1.68
N VAL A 52 0.92 -6.07 1.96
CA VAL A 52 0.22 -6.85 2.99
C VAL A 52 -0.85 -7.67 2.30
N VAL A 53 -0.81 -8.99 2.52
CA VAL A 53 -1.76 -9.95 1.96
C VAL A 53 -2.52 -10.68 3.05
N GLN A 54 -3.70 -11.18 2.69
CA GLN A 54 -4.50 -12.07 3.51
C GLN A 54 -5.30 -13.03 2.62
N ASP A 55 -5.28 -14.32 2.96
CA ASP A 55 -6.23 -15.29 2.41
C ASP A 55 -7.65 -14.90 2.79
N THR A 56 -8.51 -14.76 1.78
CA THR A 56 -9.88 -14.29 1.95
C THR A 56 -10.82 -15.09 1.06
N ASP A 57 -11.90 -15.62 1.65
CA ASP A 57 -12.97 -16.22 0.87
C ASP A 57 -13.80 -15.12 0.21
N LEU A 58 -13.78 -15.07 -1.12
CA LEU A 58 -14.49 -14.07 -1.93
C LEU A 58 -15.86 -14.55 -2.42
N THR A 59 -16.33 -15.71 -1.96
CA THR A 59 -17.68 -16.19 -2.27
C THR A 59 -18.73 -15.15 -1.87
N ASP A 60 -19.59 -14.80 -2.83
CA ASP A 60 -20.63 -13.77 -2.69
C ASP A 60 -20.14 -12.34 -2.34
N VAL A 61 -18.83 -12.08 -2.44
CA VAL A 61 -18.26 -10.74 -2.25
C VAL A 61 -18.31 -9.97 -3.57
N THR A 62 -18.87 -8.75 -3.55
CA THR A 62 -18.95 -7.92 -4.76
C THR A 62 -17.70 -7.04 -4.94
N LEU A 63 -17.23 -6.42 -3.85
CA LEU A 63 -16.14 -5.45 -3.87
C LEU A 63 -15.19 -5.67 -2.71
N VAL A 64 -13.89 -5.55 -3.00
CA VAL A 64 -12.86 -5.26 -1.99
C VAL A 64 -12.58 -3.76 -2.05
N ARG A 65 -12.54 -3.09 -0.89
CA ARG A 65 -12.27 -1.65 -0.81
C ARG A 65 -11.12 -1.39 0.14
N ALA A 66 -10.28 -0.42 -0.22
CA ALA A 66 -9.19 0.06 0.61
C ALA A 66 -9.40 1.53 0.97
N HIS A 67 -9.27 1.84 2.26
CA HIS A 67 -9.19 3.22 2.76
C HIS A 67 -7.72 3.52 3.06
N LEU A 68 -7.10 4.36 2.23
CA LEU A 68 -5.66 4.59 2.25
C LEU A 68 -5.34 6.08 2.32
N ARG A 69 -4.22 6.40 2.98
CA ARG A 69 -3.54 7.69 2.82
C ARG A 69 -2.20 7.42 2.14
N LEU A 70 -2.05 7.87 0.91
CA LEU A 70 -0.82 7.75 0.14
C LEU A 70 -0.03 9.06 0.25
N ARG A 71 1.14 9.02 0.91
CA ARG A 71 2.05 10.15 1.07
C ARG A 71 3.28 9.93 0.21
N VAL A 72 3.61 10.89 -0.65
CA VAL A 72 4.77 10.79 -1.54
C VAL A 72 5.78 11.90 -1.21
N PRO A 73 7.05 11.58 -0.95
CA PRO A 73 8.07 12.60 -0.67
C PRO A 73 8.30 13.51 -1.88
N ALA A 74 8.62 14.78 -1.62
CA ALA A 74 8.94 15.75 -2.67
C ALA A 74 10.25 15.43 -3.41
N SER A 75 11.13 14.63 -2.79
CA SER A 75 12.39 14.19 -3.36
C SER A 75 12.25 13.06 -4.39
N LEU A 76 11.05 12.53 -4.63
CA LEU A 76 10.84 11.51 -5.66
C LEU A 76 11.15 12.10 -7.05
N PRO A 77 12.04 11.47 -7.85
CA PRO A 77 12.31 11.92 -9.21
C PRO A 77 11.04 11.97 -10.06
N SER A 78 10.94 12.95 -10.96
CA SER A 78 9.74 13.14 -11.80
C SER A 78 9.48 12.02 -12.81
N THR A 79 10.48 11.16 -13.05
CA THR A 79 10.38 9.96 -13.89
C THR A 79 9.75 8.77 -13.16
N HIS A 80 9.43 8.91 -11.88
CA HIS A 80 8.88 7.85 -11.04
C HIS A 80 7.59 8.30 -10.34
N GLY A 81 6.80 7.33 -9.92
CA GLY A 81 5.59 7.51 -9.13
C GLY A 81 5.45 6.41 -8.09
N TRP A 82 4.65 6.66 -7.05
CA TRP A 82 4.17 5.59 -6.18
C TRP A 82 2.75 5.19 -6.59
N GLU A 83 2.54 3.89 -6.73
CA GLU A 83 1.24 3.27 -7.00
C GLU A 83 0.76 2.51 -5.77
N ALA A 84 -0.43 2.85 -5.26
CA ALA A 84 -1.16 2.03 -4.33
C ALA A 84 -2.14 1.16 -5.11
N SER A 85 -2.14 -0.15 -4.88
CA SER A 85 -3.02 -1.09 -5.59
C SER A 85 -3.68 -2.10 -4.65
N ILE A 86 -4.88 -2.52 -5.03
CA ILE A 86 -5.49 -3.75 -4.51
C ILE A 86 -5.04 -4.87 -5.44
N VAL A 87 -4.42 -5.90 -4.89
CA VAL A 87 -4.04 -7.11 -5.63
C VAL A 87 -4.96 -8.28 -5.25
N VAL A 88 -5.25 -9.14 -6.21
CA VAL A 88 -5.93 -10.41 -6.01
C VAL A 88 -5.14 -11.49 -6.75
N ASP A 89 -4.66 -12.50 -6.04
CA ASP A 89 -3.77 -13.56 -6.54
C ASP A 89 -2.55 -12.98 -7.31
N GLY A 90 -1.95 -11.93 -6.75
CA GLY A 90 -0.82 -11.21 -7.35
C GLY A 90 -1.17 -10.29 -8.53
N VAL A 91 -2.43 -10.24 -8.98
CA VAL A 91 -2.88 -9.38 -10.08
C VAL A 91 -3.47 -8.08 -9.54
N LYS A 92 -3.00 -6.93 -10.05
CA LYS A 92 -3.55 -5.61 -9.69
C LYS A 92 -4.98 -5.46 -10.21
N ALA A 93 -5.95 -5.49 -9.29
CA ALA A 93 -7.38 -5.39 -9.59
C ALA A 93 -7.91 -3.95 -9.53
N ALA A 94 -7.25 -3.08 -8.75
CA ALA A 94 -7.50 -1.64 -8.73
C ALA A 94 -6.22 -0.89 -8.37
N ARG A 95 -6.06 0.36 -8.83
CA ARG A 95 -4.85 1.14 -8.57
C ARG A 95 -5.08 2.65 -8.54
N ALA A 96 -4.24 3.35 -7.81
CA ALA A 96 -4.15 4.81 -7.79
C ALA A 96 -2.69 5.25 -7.64
N THR A 97 -2.29 6.27 -8.39
CA THR A 97 -0.95 6.84 -8.33
C THR A 97 -0.93 8.19 -7.62
N CYS A 98 0.23 8.59 -7.09
CA CYS A 98 0.44 9.91 -6.53
C CYS A 98 1.81 10.47 -6.96
N ARG A 99 1.84 11.77 -7.31
CA ARG A 99 3.05 12.46 -7.76
C ARG A 99 3.92 12.89 -6.58
N ALA A 100 5.18 13.16 -6.87
CA ALA A 100 6.15 13.74 -5.92
C ALA A 100 5.57 14.91 -5.10
N GLY A 101 5.79 14.87 -3.79
CA GLY A 101 5.41 15.95 -2.86
C GLY A 101 3.90 16.11 -2.65
N ARG A 102 3.11 15.10 -3.00
CA ARG A 102 1.65 15.11 -2.83
C ARG A 102 1.21 14.05 -1.83
N GLU A 103 0.07 14.34 -1.22
CA GLU A 103 -0.68 13.38 -0.42
C GLU A 103 -2.05 13.17 -1.07
N ARG A 104 -2.55 11.92 -1.02
CA ARG A 104 -3.92 11.58 -1.41
C ARG A 104 -4.58 10.74 -0.33
N LEU A 105 -5.76 11.17 0.08
CA LEU A 105 -6.71 10.31 0.79
C LEU A 105 -7.55 9.57 -0.25
N LEU A 106 -7.48 8.23 -0.23
CA LEU A 106 -8.19 7.33 -1.13
C LEU A 106 -9.27 6.60 -0.33
N THR A 107 -10.52 7.05 -0.45
CA THR A 107 -11.68 6.45 0.24
C THR A 107 -12.51 5.55 -0.67
N ASP A 108 -12.18 5.52 -1.96
CA ASP A 108 -12.95 4.91 -3.05
C ASP A 108 -12.13 3.93 -3.89
N LEU A 109 -10.90 3.61 -3.51
CA LEU A 109 -10.13 2.55 -4.17
C LEU A 109 -10.84 1.21 -3.94
N ALA A 110 -11.35 0.64 -5.02
CA ALA A 110 -12.19 -0.55 -4.98
C ALA A 110 -11.90 -1.48 -6.16
N ALA A 111 -11.82 -2.77 -5.87
CA ALA A 111 -11.69 -3.85 -6.86
C ALA A 111 -13.01 -4.62 -6.97
N ASN A 112 -13.49 -4.82 -8.20
CA ASN A 112 -14.62 -5.71 -8.45
C ASN A 112 -14.16 -7.16 -8.43
N VAL A 113 -14.69 -7.92 -7.46
CA VAL A 113 -14.40 -9.33 -7.24
C VAL A 113 -15.64 -10.21 -7.38
N SER A 114 -16.75 -9.68 -7.90
CA SER A 114 -18.05 -10.36 -7.98
C SER A 114 -18.08 -11.63 -8.85
N LYS A 115 -16.98 -11.96 -9.52
CA LYS A 115 -16.81 -13.15 -10.36
C LYS A 115 -15.84 -14.17 -9.75
N LEU A 116 -15.30 -13.87 -8.58
CA LEU A 116 -14.38 -14.73 -7.84
C LEU A 116 -15.17 -15.51 -6.78
N THR A 117 -14.71 -16.70 -6.45
CA THR A 117 -15.39 -17.59 -5.50
C THR A 117 -14.37 -18.51 -4.87
N GLY A 118 -14.51 -18.75 -3.56
CA GLY A 118 -13.56 -19.51 -2.76
C GLY A 118 -12.41 -18.64 -2.26
N GLN A 119 -11.35 -19.31 -1.81
CA GLN A 119 -10.18 -18.65 -1.23
C GLN A 119 -9.31 -18.00 -2.30
N HIS A 120 -8.99 -16.73 -2.07
CA HIS A 120 -8.07 -15.94 -2.88
C HIS A 120 -7.12 -15.15 -1.98
N GLU A 121 -5.91 -14.89 -2.47
CA GLU A 121 -4.98 -14.00 -1.77
C GLU A 121 -5.33 -12.55 -2.12
N VAL A 122 -5.78 -11.77 -1.13
CA VAL A 122 -6.14 -10.36 -1.33
C VAL A 122 -5.12 -9.49 -0.63
N GLY A 123 -4.59 -8.49 -1.32
CA GLY A 123 -3.56 -7.62 -0.76
C GLY A 123 -3.73 -6.15 -1.09
N VAL A 124 -3.03 -5.33 -0.30
CA VAL A 124 -2.76 -3.93 -0.63
C VAL A 124 -1.25 -3.78 -0.84
N ARG A 125 -0.87 -3.25 -2.00
CA ARG A 125 0.52 -3.06 -2.41
C ARG A 125 0.84 -1.59 -2.61
N LEU A 126 2.00 -1.17 -2.12
CA LEU A 126 2.65 0.08 -2.44
C LEU A 126 3.89 -0.22 -3.28
N GLU A 127 3.92 0.25 -4.52
CA GLU A 127 4.98 -0.07 -5.49
C GLU A 127 5.55 1.20 -6.13
N LEU A 128 6.88 1.23 -6.28
CA LEU A 128 7.56 2.26 -7.05
C LEU A 128 7.43 1.93 -8.54
N VAL A 129 6.88 2.85 -9.33
CA VAL A 129 6.65 2.67 -10.76
C VAL A 129 7.34 3.76 -11.58
N GLU A 130 7.58 3.50 -12.85
CA GLU A 130 7.93 4.54 -13.82
C GLU A 130 6.70 5.42 -14.12
N ALA A 131 6.92 6.72 -14.29
CA ALA A 131 5.86 7.72 -14.51
C ALA A 131 5.46 7.89 -15.99
#